data_AF-A0A7Y8ASR9-F1
#
_entry.id   AF-A0A7Y8ASR9-F1
#
_cell.length_a   1.000
_cell.length_b   1.000
_cell.length_c   1.000
_cell.angle_alpha   90.00
_cell.angle_beta   90.00
_cell.angle_gamma   90.00
#
_symmetry.space_group_name_H-M   'P 1'
#
loop_
_entity.id
_entity.type
_entity.pdbx_description
1 polymer ?
#
loop_
_entity_poly.entity_id
_entity_poly.type
_entity_poly.pdbx_seq_one_letter_code
_entity_poly.pdbx_strand_id
1 'polypeptide(L)' 'MIDFKALQKLRVQDGDLLVVPESTEQDDMQLLAESIQIMNGARAVIVRGPIKQLDTAAMNKLGWYRA' A
#
# COMPACT_ATOMS: atom_id res chain seq x y z
N MET A 1 -13.23 -12.90 -6.40
CA MET A 1 -13.93 -12.72 -5.10
C MET A 1 -12.87 -12.52 -4.05
N ILE A 2 -12.89 -11.39 -3.34
CA ILE A 2 -11.88 -11.10 -2.32
C ILE A 2 -12.10 -11.99 -1.09
N ASP A 3 -11.03 -12.53 -0.51
CA ASP A 3 -11.12 -13.34 0.71
C ASP A 3 -11.11 -12.43 1.95
N PHE A 4 -12.29 -12.26 2.54
CA PHE A 4 -12.47 -11.43 3.74
C PHE A 4 -11.67 -11.91 4.96
N LYS A 5 -11.45 -13.22 5.11
CA LYS A 5 -10.64 -13.74 6.21
C LYS A 5 -9.17 -13.42 6.00
N ALA A 6 -8.69 -13.46 4.76
CA ALA A 6 -7.34 -13.03 4.43
C ALA A 6 -7.17 -11.52 4.68
N LEU A 7 -8.16 -10.71 4.29
CA LEU A 7 -8.13 -9.25 4.49
C LEU A 7 -8.06 -8.86 5.97
N GLN A 8 -8.85 -9.48 6.85
CA GLN A 8 -8.79 -9.21 8.30
C GLN A 8 -7.42 -9.52 8.91
N LYS A 9 -6.70 -10.52 8.38
CA LYS A 9 -5.36 -10.88 8.86
C LYS A 9 -4.32 -9.80 8.57
N LEU A 10 -4.56 -8.93 7.57
CA LEU A 10 -3.68 -7.81 7.26
C LEU A 10 -3.69 -6.75 8.36
N ARG A 11 -4.75 -6.70 9.20
CA ARG A 11 -4.89 -5.76 10.33
C ARG A 11 -4.57 -4.31 9.97
N VAL A 12 -5.02 -3.89 8.78
CA VAL A 12 -4.77 -2.55 8.25
C VAL A 12 -5.33 -1.49 9.20
N GLN A 13 -4.51 -0.48 9.47
CA GLN A 13 -4.82 0.70 10.29
C GLN A 13 -4.87 1.97 9.45
N ASP A 14 -5.46 3.01 10.03
CA ASP A 14 -5.48 4.35 9.44
C ASP A 14 -4.05 4.85 9.17
N GLY A 15 -3.77 5.23 7.94
CA GLY A 15 -2.46 5.72 7.49
C GLY A 15 -1.51 4.65 6.95
N ASP A 16 -1.90 3.37 6.98
CA ASP A 16 -1.05 2.30 6.44
C ASP A 16 -0.79 2.43 4.94
N LEU A 17 0.39 1.97 4.53
CA LEU A 17 0.79 1.84 3.13
C LEU A 17 0.88 0.34 2.78
N LEU A 18 0.03 -0.12 1.88
CA LEU A 18 0.10 -1.48 1.33
C LEU A 18 0.78 -1.46 -0.02
N VAL A 19 1.65 -2.44 -0.24
CA VAL A 19 2.34 -2.64 -1.51
C VAL A 19 1.84 -3.93 -2.12
N VAL A 20 1.28 -3.84 -3.32
CA VAL A 20 0.84 -5.01 -4.09
C VAL A 20 1.84 -5.30 -5.22
N PRO A 21 1.94 -6.56 -5.67
CA PRO A 21 2.77 -6.92 -6.81
C PRO A 21 2.54 -6.02 -8.03
N GLU A 22 3.59 -5.85 -8.84
CA GLU A 22 3.51 -5.06 -10.07
C GLU A 22 2.49 -5.63 -11.07
N SER A 23 2.24 -6.93 -11.02
CA SER A 23 1.27 -7.63 -11.84
C SER A 23 -0.17 -7.53 -11.35
N THR A 24 -0.44 -6.82 -10.24
CA THR A 24 -1.81 -6.68 -9.72
C THR A 24 -2.62 -5.75 -10.62
N GLU A 25 -3.79 -6.21 -11.05
CA GLU A 25 -4.70 -5.44 -11.89
C GLU A 25 -5.33 -4.27 -11.14
N GLN A 26 -5.73 -3.23 -11.87
CA GLN A 26 -6.28 -2.01 -11.26
C GLN A 26 -7.60 -2.29 -10.52
N ASP A 27 -8.45 -3.10 -11.11
CA ASP A 27 -9.75 -3.44 -10.54
C ASP A 27 -9.61 -4.22 -9.22
N ASP A 28 -8.60 -5.10 -9.14
CA ASP A 28 -8.28 -5.83 -7.91
C ASP A 28 -7.78 -4.89 -6.80
N MET A 29 -6.97 -3.88 -7.16
CA MET A 29 -6.52 -2.85 -6.21
C MET A 29 -7.67 -2.01 -5.68
N GLN A 30 -8.60 -1.64 -6.57
CA GLN A 30 -9.79 -0.88 -6.17
C GLN A 30 -10.67 -1.70 -5.24
N LEU A 31 -10.93 -2.97 -5.58
CA LEU A 31 -11.70 -3.87 -4.74
C LEU A 31 -11.05 -4.07 -3.36
N LEU A 32 -9.72 -4.15 -3.31
CA LEU A 32 -8.96 -4.23 -2.06
C LEU A 32 -9.14 -2.95 -1.22
N ALA A 33 -9.03 -1.76 -1.82
CA ALA A 33 -9.21 -0.49 -1.14
C ALA A 33 -10.62 -0.35 -0.55
N GLU A 34 -11.65 -0.64 -1.35
CA GLU A 34 -13.05 -0.61 -0.91
C GLU A 34 -13.30 -1.59 0.23
N SER A 35 -12.73 -2.80 0.14
CA SER A 35 -12.87 -3.82 1.18
C SER A 35 -12.19 -3.42 2.49
N ILE A 36 -11.01 -2.79 2.45
CA ILE A 36 -10.33 -2.26 3.64
C ILE A 36 -11.18 -1.17 4.30
N GLN A 37 -11.73 -0.24 3.51
CA GLN A 37 -12.57 0.83 4.05
C GLN A 37 -13.82 0.26 4.74
N ILE A 38 -14.47 -0.74 4.15
CA ILE A 38 -15.68 -1.36 4.72
C ILE A 38 -15.37 -2.18 5.97
N MET A 39 -14.30 -2.98 5.94
CA MET A 39 -14.01 -3.96 7.00
C MET A 39 -13.27 -3.36 8.18
N ASN A 40 -12.34 -2.44 7.93
CA ASN A 40 -11.45 -1.89 8.94
C ASN A 40 -11.78 -0.42 9.26
N GLY A 41 -12.59 0.25 8.45
CA GLY A 41 -12.81 1.69 8.56
C GLY A 41 -11.54 2.51 8.30
N ALA A 42 -10.52 1.89 7.70
CA ALA A 42 -9.17 2.44 7.62
C ALA A 42 -8.92 3.17 6.29
N ARG A 43 -8.34 4.36 6.37
CA ARG A 43 -7.81 5.14 5.25
C ARG A 43 -6.37 4.72 5.01
N ALA A 44 -6.16 3.86 4.01
CA ALA A 44 -4.85 3.35 3.63
C ALA A 44 -4.50 3.73 2.19
N VAL A 45 -3.21 3.76 1.88
CA VAL A 45 -2.71 3.96 0.52
C VAL A 45 -2.23 2.62 -0.04
N ILE A 46 -2.72 2.25 -1.22
CA ILE A 46 -2.27 1.05 -1.93
C ILE A 46 -1.42 1.47 -3.12
N VAL A 47 -0.19 0.95 -3.18
CA VAL A 47 0.75 1.22 -4.27
C VAL A 47 1.06 -0.06 -5.01
N ARG A 48 1.07 0.03 -6.34
CA ARG A 48 1.53 -1.03 -7.22
C ARG A 48 3.03 -0.91 -7.45
N GLY A 49 3.73 -2.03 -7.35
CA GLY A 49 5.11 -2.17 -7.81
C GLY A 49 6.07 -2.52 -6.69
N PRO A 50 7.37 -2.61 -6.97
CA PRO A 50 8.35 -2.63 -5.90
C PRO A 50 8.52 -1.23 -5.31
N ILE A 51 8.09 -1.02 -4.06
CA ILE A 51 8.54 0.14 -3.27
C ILE A 51 9.87 -0.20 -2.62
N LYS A 52 10.84 0.73 -2.76
CA LYS A 52 12.09 0.69 -1.99
C LYS A 52 12.16 1.91 -1.09
N GLN A 53 12.39 1.65 0.20
CA GLN A 53 12.77 2.71 1.11
C GLN A 53 14.18 3.19 0.74
N LEU A 54 14.32 4.49 0.50
CA LEU A 54 15.62 5.10 0.25
C LEU A 54 16.16 5.67 1.56
N ASP A 55 17.43 5.42 1.85
CA ASP A 55 18.12 6.11 2.93
C ASP A 55 18.50 7.54 2.51
N THR A 56 18.93 8.34 3.48
CA THR A 56 19.34 9.73 3.25
C THR A 56 20.48 9.86 2.25
N ALA A 57 21.40 8.88 2.18
CA ALA A 57 22.50 8.91 1.23
C ALA A 57 22.02 8.70 -0.21
N ALA A 58 21.13 7.73 -0.43
CA ALA A 58 20.48 7.46 -1.71
C ALA A 58 19.61 8.65 -2.15
N MET A 59 18.84 9.23 -1.23
CA MET A 59 18.05 10.43 -1.52
C MET A 59 18.91 11.64 -1.86
N ASN A 60 20.03 11.85 -1.14
CA ASN A 60 21.01 12.90 -1.46
C ASN A 60 21.60 12.72 -2.85
N LYS A 61 21.99 11.49 -3.22
CA LYS A 61 22.55 11.18 -4.54
C LYS A 61 21.57 11.47 -5.68
N LEU A 62 20.28 11.29 -5.44
CA LEU A 62 19.20 11.61 -6.40
C LEU A 62 18.80 13.09 -6.37
N GLY A 63 19.36 13.91 -5.46
CA GLY A 63 18.98 15.30 -5.27
C GLY A 63 17.60 15.50 -4.64
N TRP A 64 17.06 14.47 -3.98
CA TRP A 64 15.72 14.47 -3.38
C TRP A 64 15.72 14.91 -1.93
N TYR A 65 16.83 14.72 -1.21
CA TYR A 65 16.95 15.19 0.18
C TYR A 65 17.19 16.70 0.21
N ARG A 66 16.36 17.41 0.99
CA ARG A 66 16.53 18.84 1.31
C ARG A 66 16.42 18.99 2.83
N ALA A 67 17.52 19.35 3.47
CA ALA A 67 17.59 19.63 4.91
C ALA A 67 17.10 21.06 5.21
#